data_AF-A0A4Y2BJF8-F1
#
_entry.id   AF-A0A4Y2BJF8-F1
#
_cell.length_a   1.000
_cell.length_b   1.000
_cell.length_c   1.000
_cell.angle_alpha   90.00
_cell.angle_beta   90.00
_cell.angle_gamma   90.00
#
_symmetry.space_group_name_H-M   'P 1'
#
loop_
_entity.id
_entity.type
_entity.pdbx_description
1 polymer ?
#
loop_
_entity_poly.entity_id
_entity_poly.type
_entity_poly.pdbx_seq_one_letter_code
_entity_poly.pdbx_strand_id
1 'polypeptide(L)'
;MVSTFRDLAAYAENIEDFIADFEEGLETICELNVKKKVYRGKSNALWWSIKLESMRGRVRALRRRFQHTRNPSERLRREVYYKVEYAKYKLIKQARQNKFLEFMESVIEKNLVR
;
A
#
# COMPACT_ATOMS: atom_id res chain seq x y z
N MET A 1 40.77 9.12 -44.61
CA MET A 1 40.50 8.11 -43.56
C MET A 1 41.35 8.38 -42.31
N VAL A 2 41.45 9.65 -41.87
CA VAL A 2 42.26 10.08 -40.70
C VAL A 2 41.42 10.92 -39.73
N SER A 3 40.22 11.36 -40.12
CA SER A 3 39.29 12.09 -39.25
C SER A 3 38.61 11.21 -38.21
N THR A 4 38.34 9.93 -38.52
CA THR A 4 37.56 9.03 -37.65
C THR A 4 38.26 8.68 -36.33
N PHE A 5 39.59 8.65 -36.28
CA PHE A 5 40.33 8.33 -35.05
C PHE A 5 40.48 9.53 -34.10
N ARG A 6 40.52 10.76 -34.63
CA ARG A 6 40.58 11.98 -33.82
C ARG A 6 39.23 12.25 -33.13
N ASP A 7 38.14 11.99 -33.85
CA ASP A 7 36.77 12.15 -33.33
C ASP A 7 36.45 11.12 -32.25
N LEU A 8 36.95 9.88 -32.37
CA LEU A 8 36.85 8.85 -31.34
C LEU A 8 37.69 9.15 -30.09
N ALA A 9 38.86 9.75 -30.24
CA ALA A 9 39.71 10.16 -29.12
C ALA A 9 39.10 11.35 -28.35
N ALA A 10 38.54 12.34 -29.06
CA ALA A 10 37.80 13.45 -28.46
C ALA A 10 36.49 12.99 -27.78
N TYR A 11 35.84 11.95 -28.34
CA TYR A 11 34.70 11.30 -27.70
C TYR A 11 35.14 10.54 -26.44
N ALA A 12 36.26 9.82 -26.49
CA ALA A 12 36.82 9.07 -25.37
C ALA A 12 37.24 9.95 -24.18
N GLU A 13 37.76 11.15 -24.43
CA GLU A 13 38.05 12.16 -23.39
C GLU A 13 36.77 12.64 -22.66
N ASN A 14 35.59 12.48 -23.26
CA ASN A 14 34.30 12.89 -22.70
C ASN A 14 33.41 11.69 -22.29
N ILE A 15 33.89 10.44 -22.38
CA ILE A 15 33.08 9.28 -21.99
C ILE A 15 32.85 9.29 -20.49
N GLU A 16 33.86 9.65 -19.68
CA GLU A 16 33.71 9.72 -18.24
C GLU A 16 32.71 10.81 -17.83
N ASP A 17 32.81 11.99 -18.46
CA ASP A 17 31.86 13.08 -18.25
C ASP A 17 30.43 12.70 -18.69
N PHE A 18 30.30 12.02 -19.84
CA PHE A 18 29.00 11.51 -20.29
C PHE A 18 28.41 10.45 -19.35
N ILE A 19 29.23 9.55 -18.81
CA ILE A 19 28.78 8.56 -17.82
C ILE A 19 28.33 9.28 -16.55
N ALA A 20 29.09 10.27 -16.07
CA ALA A 20 28.73 11.05 -14.90
C ALA A 20 27.40 11.80 -15.09
N ASP A 21 27.22 12.48 -16.22
CA ASP A 21 25.96 13.17 -16.57
C ASP A 21 24.77 12.18 -16.65
N PHE A 22 25.02 10.98 -17.19
CA PHE A 22 24.00 9.95 -17.31
C PHE A 22 23.62 9.36 -15.94
N GLU A 23 24.59 9.10 -15.07
CA GLU A 23 24.37 8.65 -13.70
C GLU A 23 23.60 9.70 -12.90
N GLU A 24 23.99 10.98 -12.97
CA GLU A 24 23.28 12.09 -12.33
C GLU A 24 21.84 12.22 -12.83
N GLY A 25 21.63 12.07 -14.14
CA GLY A 25 20.29 12.05 -14.75
C GLY A 25 19.43 10.89 -14.22
N LEU A 26 20.03 9.69 -14.07
CA LEU A 26 19.35 8.53 -13.51
C LEU A 26 19.03 8.71 -12.02
N GLU A 27 19.96 9.25 -11.23
CA GLU A 27 19.72 9.56 -9.82
C GLU A 27 18.58 10.57 -9.68
N THR A 28 18.60 11.66 -10.45
CA THR A 28 17.55 12.67 -10.47
C THR A 28 16.19 12.07 -10.80
N ILE A 29 16.10 11.26 -11.86
CA ILE A 29 14.84 10.58 -12.24
C ILE A 29 14.40 9.64 -11.13
N CYS A 30 15.31 8.88 -10.54
CA CYS A 30 15.00 7.99 -9.43
C CYS A 30 14.45 8.78 -8.24
N GLU A 31 15.08 9.87 -7.82
CA GLU A 31 14.65 10.71 -6.71
C GLU A 31 13.25 11.33 -6.95
N LEU A 32 13.02 11.86 -8.15
CA LEU A 32 11.73 12.44 -8.53
C LEU A 32 10.61 11.39 -8.55
N ASN A 33 10.93 10.14 -8.92
CA ASN A 33 9.97 9.05 -9.05
C ASN A 33 9.93 8.11 -7.85
N VAL A 34 10.82 8.26 -6.87
CA VAL A 34 10.75 7.57 -5.59
C VAL A 34 9.41 7.97 -4.98
N LYS A 35 8.51 7.00 -4.89
CA LYS A 35 7.24 7.16 -4.18
C LYS A 35 7.59 7.53 -2.75
N LYS A 36 7.57 8.83 -2.43
CA LYS A 36 7.64 9.30 -1.05
C LYS A 36 6.56 8.52 -0.32
N LYS A 37 6.98 7.69 0.66
CA LYS A 37 6.03 7.10 1.60
C LYS A 37 5.44 8.29 2.34
N VAL A 38 4.38 8.87 1.80
CA VAL A 38 3.56 9.80 2.53
C VAL A 38 3.08 8.97 3.70
N TYR A 39 3.67 9.21 4.87
CA TYR A 39 3.10 8.79 6.12
C TYR A 39 1.83 9.62 6.24
N ARG A 40 0.79 9.22 5.51
CA ARG A 40 -0.57 9.60 5.84
C ARG A 40 -0.73 8.94 7.18
N GLY A 41 -0.50 9.69 8.26
CA GLY A 41 -0.80 9.25 9.61
C GLY A 41 -2.18 8.63 9.50
N LYS A 42 -2.25 7.30 9.57
CA LYS A 42 -3.52 6.60 9.54
C LYS A 42 -4.11 6.93 10.89
N SER A 43 -4.79 8.08 10.97
CA SER A 43 -5.86 8.30 11.92
C SER A 43 -6.94 7.31 11.52
N ASN A 44 -6.69 6.03 11.84
CA ASN A 44 -7.78 5.11 11.90
C ASN A 44 -8.65 5.61 13.06
N ALA A 45 -9.97 5.50 12.92
CA ALA A 45 -10.87 5.86 14.00
C ALA A 45 -10.45 5.21 15.32
N LEU A 46 -10.71 5.83 16.47
CA LEU A 46 -10.23 5.36 17.78
C LEU A 46 -10.61 3.90 18.10
N TRP A 47 -11.73 3.42 17.56
CA TRP A 47 -12.19 2.03 17.70
C TRP A 47 -11.46 1.02 16.78
N TRP A 48 -10.56 1.50 15.93
CA TRP A 48 -9.77 0.70 15.00
C TRP A 48 -8.53 0.10 15.66
N SER A 49 -8.54 -1.22 15.82
CA SER A 49 -7.44 -1.94 16.46
C SER A 49 -6.46 -2.54 15.44
N ILE A 50 -5.22 -2.80 15.88
CA ILE A 50 -4.22 -3.58 15.12
C ILE A 50 -4.81 -4.93 14.69
N LYS A 51 -5.59 -5.60 15.56
CA LYS A 51 -6.29 -6.84 15.24
C LYS A 51 -7.26 -6.67 14.06
N LEU A 52 -8.07 -5.60 14.04
CA LEU A 52 -8.96 -5.29 12.91
C LEU A 52 -8.17 -5.00 11.63
N GLU A 53 -7.04 -4.29 11.73
CA GLU A 53 -6.16 -4.04 10.59
C GLU A 53 -5.59 -5.33 10.01
N SER A 54 -5.11 -6.23 10.86
CA SER A 54 -4.60 -7.55 10.47
C SER A 54 -5.69 -8.40 9.81
N MET A 55 -6.90 -8.42 10.37
CA MET A 55 -8.05 -9.09 9.75
C MET A 55 -8.40 -8.49 8.39
N ARG A 56 -8.44 -7.16 8.27
CA ARG A 56 -8.65 -6.45 6.99
C ARG A 56 -7.58 -6.82 5.97
N GLY A 57 -6.31 -6.88 6.39
CA GLY A 57 -5.19 -7.30 5.56
C GLY A 57 -5.37 -8.72 5.03
N ARG A 58 -5.71 -9.65 5.92
CA ARG A 58 -5.99 -11.06 5.59
C ARG A 58 -7.14 -11.18 4.57
N VAL A 59 -8.29 -10.55 4.83
CA VAL A 59 -9.43 -10.52 3.90
C VAL A 59 -9.04 -9.98 2.53
N ARG A 60 -8.28 -8.88 2.48
CA ARG A 60 -7.80 -8.30 1.21
C ARG A 60 -6.88 -9.26 0.45
N ALA A 61 -5.99 -9.96 1.16
CA ALA A 61 -5.11 -10.95 0.55
C ALA A 61 -5.91 -12.12 -0.02
N LEU A 62 -6.90 -12.64 0.73
CA LEU A 62 -7.78 -13.71 0.27
C LEU A 62 -8.63 -13.30 -0.94
N ARG A 63 -9.21 -12.10 -0.92
CA ARG A 63 -9.96 -11.54 -2.05
C ARG A 63 -9.10 -11.49 -3.31
N ARG A 64 -7.88 -10.96 -3.20
CA ARG A 64 -6.92 -10.90 -4.32
C ARG A 64 -6.60 -12.29 -4.85
N ARG A 65 -6.31 -13.25 -3.97
CA ARG A 65 -6.04 -14.65 -4.36
C ARG A 65 -7.23 -15.28 -5.08
N PHE A 66 -8.46 -15.03 -4.64
CA PHE A 66 -9.68 -15.47 -5.31
C PHE A 66 -9.81 -14.84 -6.71
N GLN A 67 -9.64 -13.52 -6.82
CA GLN A 67 -9.78 -12.79 -8.08
C GLN A 67 -8.74 -13.20 -9.13
N HIS A 68 -7.53 -13.56 -8.71
CA HIS A 68 -6.46 -14.02 -9.60
C HIS A 68 -6.56 -15.51 -9.99
N THR A 69 -7.44 -16.30 -9.37
CA THR A 69 -7.56 -17.72 -9.70
C THR A 69 -8.40 -17.93 -10.96
N ARG A 70 -7.78 -18.60 -11.95
CA ARG A 70 -8.41 -18.98 -13.23
C ARG A 70 -9.11 -20.34 -13.18
N ASN A 71 -8.52 -21.32 -12.48
CA ASN A 71 -9.10 -22.66 -12.37
C ASN A 71 -10.46 -22.61 -11.62
N PRO A 72 -11.58 -23.09 -12.20
CA PRO A 72 -12.91 -22.98 -11.60
C PRO A 72 -13.07 -23.65 -10.23
N SER A 73 -12.52 -24.85 -10.02
CA SER A 73 -12.71 -25.60 -8.77
C SER A 73 -11.94 -24.95 -7.61
N GLU A 74 -10.69 -24.59 -7.86
CA GLU A 74 -9.86 -23.82 -6.94
C GLU A 74 -10.45 -22.43 -6.65
N ARG A 75 -11.05 -21.80 -7.67
CA ARG A 75 -11.71 -20.50 -7.53
C ARG A 75 -12.90 -20.59 -6.57
N LEU A 76 -13.76 -21.61 -6.71
CA LEU A 76 -14.90 -21.84 -5.82
C LEU A 76 -14.42 -22.05 -4.37
N ARG A 77 -13.41 -22.90 -4.16
CA ARG A 77 -12.85 -23.14 -2.82
C ARG A 77 -12.32 -21.86 -2.17
N ARG A 78 -11.58 -21.05 -2.94
CA ARG A 78 -11.05 -19.76 -2.46
C ARG A 78 -12.14 -18.73 -2.22
N GLU A 79 -13.20 -18.74 -3.02
CA GLU A 79 -14.37 -17.87 -2.84
C GLU A 79 -15.06 -18.15 -1.50
N VAL A 80 -15.36 -19.42 -1.22
CA VAL A 80 -15.97 -19.83 0.05
C VAL A 80 -15.10 -19.38 1.22
N TYR A 81 -13.79 -19.64 1.17
CA TYR A 81 -12.87 -19.25 2.23
C TYR A 81 -12.80 -17.73 2.42
N TYR A 82 -12.70 -16.96 1.33
CA TYR A 82 -12.73 -15.50 1.37
C TYR A 82 -14.03 -14.98 1.98
N LYS A 83 -15.19 -15.49 1.55
CA LYS A 83 -16.51 -15.04 2.03
C LYS A 83 -16.69 -15.30 3.51
N VAL A 84 -16.27 -16.47 4.01
CA VAL A 84 -16.31 -16.80 5.45
C VAL A 84 -15.46 -15.83 6.26
N GLU A 85 -14.22 -15.59 5.85
CA GLU A 85 -13.32 -14.67 6.57
C GLU A 85 -13.79 -13.21 6.50
N TYR A 86 -14.38 -12.80 5.36
CA TYR A 86 -14.97 -11.49 5.20
C TYR A 86 -16.18 -11.27 6.13
N ALA A 87 -17.06 -12.26 6.25
CA ALA A 87 -18.20 -12.20 7.16
C ALA A 87 -17.76 -12.04 8.62
N LYS A 88 -16.79 -12.84 9.07
CA LYS A 88 -16.20 -12.73 10.42
C LYS A 88 -15.62 -11.33 10.68
N TYR A 89 -14.85 -10.81 9.72
CA TYR A 89 -14.30 -9.45 9.81
C TYR A 89 -15.41 -8.40 9.90
N LYS A 90 -16.45 -8.50 9.09
CA LYS A 90 -17.56 -7.52 9.06
C LYS A 90 -18.31 -7.47 10.39
N LEU A 91 -18.61 -8.64 10.97
CA LEU A 91 -19.28 -8.74 12.27
C LEU A 91 -18.45 -8.10 13.38
N ILE A 92 -17.15 -8.43 13.47
CA ILE A 92 -16.27 -7.88 14.50
C ILE A 92 -16.07 -6.37 14.32
N LYS A 93 -15.95 -5.90 13.07
CA LYS A 93 -15.88 -4.46 12.77
C LYS A 93 -17.13 -3.74 13.28
N GLN A 94 -18.31 -4.25 12.95
CA GLN A 94 -19.59 -3.65 13.34
C GLN A 94 -19.77 -3.65 14.86
N ALA A 95 -19.47 -4.77 15.54
CA ALA A 95 -19.56 -4.85 16.99
C ALA A 95 -18.62 -3.84 17.69
N ARG A 96 -17.40 -3.63 17.17
CA ARG A 96 -16.49 -2.61 17.73
C ARG A 96 -16.99 -1.20 17.50
N GLN A 97 -17.54 -0.92 16.33
CA GLN A 97 -18.10 0.38 16.02
C GLN A 97 -19.28 0.70 16.93
N ASN A 98 -20.21 -0.24 17.11
CA ASN A 98 -21.37 -0.06 17.99
C ASN A 98 -20.97 0.18 19.44
N LYS A 99 -20.06 -0.63 19.99
CA LYS A 99 -19.54 -0.41 21.36
C LYS A 99 -18.89 0.95 21.56
N PHE A 100 -18.23 1.47 20.53
CA PHE A 100 -17.65 2.81 20.59
C PHE A 100 -18.73 3.89 20.55
N LEU A 101 -19.78 3.71 19.76
CA LEU A 101 -20.93 4.63 19.75
C LEU A 101 -21.63 4.66 21.11
N GLU A 102 -21.94 3.49 21.69
CA GLU A 102 -22.52 3.35 23.03
C GLU A 102 -21.67 4.07 24.10
N PHE A 103 -20.34 3.92 24.02
CA PHE A 103 -19.41 4.63 24.90
C PHE A 103 -19.51 6.16 24.73
N MET A 104 -19.52 6.65 23.49
CA MET A 104 -19.61 8.08 23.21
C MET A 104 -20.95 8.67 23.67
N GLU A 105 -22.05 7.95 23.48
CA GLU A 105 -23.38 8.32 23.98
C GLU A 105 -23.36 8.45 25.50
N SER A 106 -22.81 7.47 26.22
CA SER A 106 -22.67 7.53 27.69
C SER A 106 -21.81 8.71 28.16
N VAL A 107 -20.75 9.06 27.42
CA VAL A 107 -19.92 10.24 27.72
C VAL A 107 -20.72 11.52 27.53
N ILE A 108 -21.52 11.63 26.46
CA ILE A 108 -22.35 12.80 26.18
C ILE A 108 -23.41 12.98 27.28
N GLU A 109 -24.15 11.91 27.63
CA GLU A 109 -25.17 11.94 28.69
C GLU A 109 -24.62 12.48 30.01
N LYS A 110 -23.44 11.99 30.44
CA LYS A 110 -22.80 12.42 31.69
C LYS A 110 -22.35 13.87 31.67
N ASN A 111 -22.04 14.42 30.50
CA ASN A 111 -21.62 15.82 30.36
C ASN A 111 -22.79 16.79 30.19
N LEU A 112 -23.98 16.32 29.79
CA LEU A 112 -25.20 17.13 29.68
C LEU A 112 -25.95 17.29 31.01
N VAL A 113 -25.72 16.41 31.98
CA VAL A 113 -26.35 16.43 33.32
C VAL A 113 -25.53 17.28 34.33
N ARG A 114 -24.46 17.92 33.88
CA ARG A 114 -23.55 18.72 34.71
C ARG A 114 -23.68 20.21 34.39
#